data_AF-A0A7C3G5Q0-F1
#
_entry.id   AF-A0A7C3G5Q0-F1
#
_cell.length_a   1.000
_cell.length_b   1.000
_cell.length_c   1.000
_cell.angle_alpha   90.00
_cell.angle_beta   90.00
_cell.angle_gamma   90.00
#
_symmetry.space_group_name_H-M   'P 1'
#
loop_
_entity.id
_entity.type
_entity.pdbx_description
1 polymer ?
#
loop_
_entity_poly.entity_id
_entity_poly.type
_entity_poly.pdbx_seq_one_letter_code
_entity_poly.pdbx_strand_id
1 'polypeptide(L)'
;MNRIYFDNAATTPISEEVIELMTGLMRTHSGNPSSIHKEGREARTVVEQARKTIAHFFGASIGEIFFTSGGTESNNMILTSAVRDLGVKRIITSPLEHHCVLHTLDALKKNTDTQVDFVKV
;
A
#
# COMPACT_ATOMS: atom_id res chain seq x y z
N MET A 1 -8.15 -24.01 27.86
CA MET A 1 -6.98 -23.10 27.95
C MET A 1 -7.28 -21.88 27.10
N ASN A 2 -7.17 -20.67 27.66
CA ASN A 2 -7.25 -19.44 26.88
C ASN A 2 -5.93 -19.22 26.15
N ARG A 3 -5.98 -19.08 24.84
CA ARG A 3 -4.82 -18.76 24.01
C ARG A 3 -4.54 -17.26 24.14
N ILE A 4 -3.30 -16.91 24.47
CA ILE A 4 -2.85 -15.51 24.50
C ILE A 4 -2.02 -15.26 23.24
N TYR A 5 -2.33 -14.17 22.52
CA TYR A 5 -1.67 -13.82 21.25
C TYR A 5 -0.64 -12.70 21.47
N PHE A 6 0.61 -12.99 21.16
CA PHE A 6 1.73 -12.05 21.30
C PHE A 6 2.48 -11.82 19.97
N ASP A 7 1.77 -11.93 18.83
CA ASP A 7 2.38 -11.87 17.49
C ASP A 7 1.77 -10.76 16.60
N ASN A 8 1.58 -9.56 17.18
CA ASN A 8 1.05 -8.40 16.45
C ASN A 8 1.97 -7.93 15.30
N ALA A 9 3.21 -8.41 15.24
CA ALA A 9 4.12 -8.16 14.14
C ALA A 9 3.71 -8.91 12.86
N ALA A 10 3.08 -10.08 12.99
CA ALA A 10 2.55 -10.83 11.85
C ALA A 10 1.23 -10.25 11.33
N THR A 11 0.30 -9.96 12.24
CA THR A 11 -0.97 -9.26 11.92
C THR A 11 -1.65 -8.79 13.20
N THR A 12 -2.60 -7.86 13.08
CA THR A 12 -3.38 -7.34 14.21
C THR A 12 -4.85 -7.76 14.09
N PRO A 13 -5.55 -8.03 15.20
CA PRO A 13 -7.00 -8.13 15.19
C PRO A 13 -7.62 -6.85 14.58
N ILE A 14 -8.62 -7.02 13.71
CA ILE A 14 -9.36 -5.88 13.16
C ILE A 14 -10.18 -5.26 14.31
N SER A 15 -10.11 -3.93 14.47
CA SER A 15 -10.94 -3.25 15.47
C SER A 15 -12.42 -3.32 15.11
N GLU A 16 -13.29 -3.36 16.12
CA GLU A 16 -14.74 -3.48 15.91
C GLU A 16 -15.29 -2.36 15.01
N GLU A 17 -14.83 -1.12 15.22
CA GLU A 17 -15.22 0.04 14.41
C GLU A 17 -14.90 -0.15 12.91
N VAL A 18 -13.80 -0.83 12.58
CA VAL A 18 -13.43 -1.13 11.19
C VAL A 18 -14.32 -2.23 10.62
N ILE A 19 -14.65 -3.26 11.42
CA ILE A 19 -15.56 -4.33 11.01
C ILE A 19 -16.95 -3.76 10.70
N GLU A 20 -17.49 -2.93 11.60
CA GLU A 20 -18.80 -2.29 11.43
C GLU A 20 -18.85 -1.40 10.19
N LEU A 21 -17.84 -0.53 10.02
CA LEU A 21 -17.75 0.35 8.85
C LEU A 21 -17.67 -0.45 7.55
N MET A 22 -16.76 -1.42 7.47
CA MET A 22 -16.54 -2.19 6.25
C MET A 22 -17.77 -3.02 5.87
N THR A 23 -18.38 -3.71 6.84
CA THR A 23 -19.60 -4.50 6.57
C THR A 23 -20.79 -3.62 6.22
N GLY A 24 -20.93 -2.45 6.84
CA GLY A 24 -21.93 -1.45 6.48
C GLY A 24 -21.77 -0.96 5.04
N LEU A 25 -20.55 -0.61 4.64
CA LEU A 25 -20.23 -0.20 3.27
C LEU A 25 -20.50 -1.33 2.27
N MET A 26 -20.07 -2.57 2.55
CA MET A 26 -20.33 -3.72 1.68
C MET A 26 -21.82 -3.99 1.44
N ARG A 27 -22.68 -3.72 2.42
CA ARG A 27 -24.14 -3.90 2.29
C ARG A 27 -24.82 -2.78 1.52
N THR A 28 -24.29 -1.56 1.59
CA THR A 28 -25.00 -0.34 1.16
C THR A 28 -24.40 0.32 -0.08
N HIS A 29 -23.12 0.10 -0.38
CA HIS A 29 -22.39 0.74 -1.48
C HIS A 29 -21.90 -0.32 -2.48
N SER A 30 -22.76 -0.64 -3.46
CA SER A 30 -22.43 -1.54 -4.58
C SER A 30 -22.10 -0.81 -5.90
N GLY A 31 -22.15 0.52 -5.88
CA GLY A 31 -21.90 1.36 -7.05
C GLY A 31 -20.45 1.29 -7.53
N ASN A 32 -20.26 1.32 -8.85
CA ASN A 32 -18.94 1.51 -9.44
C ASN A 32 -18.48 2.97 -9.25
N PRO A 33 -17.36 3.26 -8.56
CA PRO A 33 -16.91 4.61 -8.29
C PRO A 33 -16.53 5.43 -9.55
N SER A 34 -16.39 4.76 -10.70
CA SER A 34 -16.20 5.42 -12.00
C SER A 34 -17.50 5.89 -12.65
N SER A 35 -18.66 5.45 -12.15
CA SER A 35 -19.95 5.82 -12.69
C SER A 35 -20.38 7.23 -12.29
N ILE A 36 -21.04 7.95 -13.21
CA ILE A 36 -21.53 9.31 -12.97
C ILE A 36 -22.86 9.37 -12.21
N HIS A 37 -23.61 8.27 -12.11
CA HIS A 37 -24.90 8.23 -11.41
C HIS A 37 -24.72 8.26 -9.89
N LYS A 38 -25.83 8.38 -9.16
CA LYS A 38 -25.84 8.64 -7.70
C LYS A 38 -24.98 7.63 -6.92
N GLU A 39 -25.22 6.35 -7.12
CA GLU A 39 -24.57 5.25 -6.40
C GLU A 39 -23.06 5.21 -6.68
N GLY A 40 -22.64 5.54 -7.92
CA GLY A 40 -21.22 5.65 -8.27
C GLY A 40 -20.53 6.83 -7.59
N ARG A 41 -21.19 8.00 -7.55
CA ARG A 41 -20.67 9.18 -6.83
C ARG A 41 -20.58 8.95 -5.32
N GLU A 42 -21.55 8.24 -4.74
CA GLU A 42 -21.53 7.86 -3.32
C GLU A 42 -20.33 6.96 -3.02
N ALA A 43 -20.12 5.89 -3.81
CA ALA A 43 -18.95 5.02 -3.67
C ALA A 43 -17.62 5.78 -3.83
N ARG A 44 -17.53 6.69 -4.81
CA ARG A 44 -16.35 7.54 -5.00
C ARG A 44 -16.09 8.45 -3.80
N THR A 45 -17.15 9.00 -3.21
CA THR A 45 -17.03 9.90 -2.05
C THR A 45 -16.39 9.18 -0.86
N VAL A 46 -16.75 7.91 -0.62
CA VAL A 46 -16.15 7.10 0.45
C VAL A 46 -14.63 6.93 0.24
N VAL A 47 -14.20 6.60 -0.97
CA VAL A 47 -12.78 6.41 -1.31
C VAL A 47 -12.00 7.73 -1.17
N GLU A 48 -12.54 8.84 -1.66
CA GLU A 48 -11.87 10.14 -1.57
C GLU A 48 -11.82 10.69 -0.14
N GLN A 49 -12.82 10.39 0.68
CA GLN A 49 -12.78 10.71 2.10
C GLN A 49 -11.71 9.90 2.83
N ALA A 50 -11.58 8.60 2.52
CA ALA A 50 -10.48 7.77 3.04
C ALA A 50 -9.11 8.32 2.61
N ARG A 51 -8.96 8.71 1.34
CA ARG A 51 -7.74 9.31 0.80
C ARG A 51 -7.36 10.58 1.56
N LYS A 52 -8.34 11.47 1.79
CA LYS A 52 -8.16 12.71 2.55
C LYS A 52 -7.73 12.45 4.00
N THR A 53 -8.33 11.46 4.67
CA THR A 53 -7.97 11.08 6.03
C THR A 53 -6.52 10.59 6.11
N ILE A 54 -6.11 9.71 5.18
CA ILE A 54 -4.74 9.17 5.13
C ILE A 54 -3.73 10.28 4.82
N ALA A 55 -4.03 11.14 3.83
CA ALA A 55 -3.17 12.27 3.47
C ALA A 55 -2.94 13.20 4.67
N HIS A 56 -4.01 13.53 5.40
CA HIS A 56 -3.92 14.35 6.60
C HIS A 56 -3.08 13.71 7.70
N PHE A 57 -3.26 12.40 7.94
CA PHE A 57 -2.49 11.66 8.94
C PHE A 57 -0.97 11.70 8.65
N PHE A 58 -0.56 11.58 7.39
CA PHE A 58 0.85 11.64 6.99
C PHE A 58 1.38 13.06 6.71
N GLY A 59 0.54 14.10 6.78
CA GLY A 59 0.92 15.45 6.39
C GLY A 59 1.21 15.63 4.89
N ALA A 60 0.65 14.75 4.05
CA ALA A 60 0.79 14.76 2.59
C ALA A 60 -0.39 15.45 1.91
N SER A 61 -0.25 15.79 0.64
CA SER A 61 -1.36 16.21 -0.20
C SER A 61 -2.23 15.02 -0.63
N ILE A 62 -3.50 15.27 -0.92
CA ILE A 62 -4.45 14.22 -1.35
C ILE A 62 -3.95 13.51 -2.62
N GLY A 63 -3.29 14.24 -3.52
CA GLY A 63 -2.76 13.72 -4.79
C GLY A 63 -1.55 12.78 -4.64
N GLU A 64 -0.96 12.70 -3.45
CA GLU A 64 0.20 11.83 -3.17
C GLU A 64 -0.22 10.45 -2.61
N ILE A 65 -1.50 10.25 -2.29
CA ILE A 65 -1.99 8.98 -1.74
C ILE A 65 -2.52 8.10 -2.87
N PHE A 66 -1.92 6.92 -3.03
CA PHE A 66 -2.34 5.88 -3.96
C PHE A 66 -2.77 4.64 -3.18
N PHE A 67 -3.96 4.10 -3.49
CA PHE A 67 -4.42 2.85 -2.90
C PHE A 67 -3.89 1.66 -3.71
N THR A 68 -3.36 0.68 -3.01
CA THR A 68 -2.89 -0.61 -3.54
C THR A 68 -3.51 -1.73 -2.71
N SER A 69 -3.30 -2.99 -3.09
CA SER A 69 -3.74 -4.16 -2.33
C SER A 69 -2.96 -4.39 -1.03
N GLY A 70 -1.80 -3.73 -0.84
CA GLY A 70 -1.01 -3.84 0.37
C GLY A 70 0.46 -3.41 0.23
N GLY A 71 1.25 -3.66 1.28
CA GLY A 71 2.66 -3.26 1.33
C GLY A 71 3.54 -3.94 0.27
N THR A 72 3.27 -5.21 -0.05
CA THR A 72 4.01 -5.94 -1.10
C THR A 72 3.83 -5.30 -2.47
N GLU A 73 2.60 -4.97 -2.86
CA GLU A 73 2.34 -4.29 -4.14
C GLU A 73 2.94 -2.88 -4.14
N SER A 74 2.77 -2.13 -3.05
CA SER A 74 3.31 -0.76 -2.92
C SER A 74 4.82 -0.72 -3.12
N ASN A 75 5.55 -1.61 -2.43
CA ASN A 75 7.02 -1.69 -2.54
C ASN A 75 7.46 -2.14 -3.95
N ASN A 76 6.74 -3.09 -4.55
CA ASN A 76 7.03 -3.52 -5.92
C ASN A 76 6.79 -2.42 -6.94
N MET A 77 5.68 -1.71 -6.79
CA MET A 77 5.28 -0.60 -7.66
C MET A 77 6.37 0.48 -7.65
N ILE A 78 6.74 1.01 -6.48
CA ILE A 78 7.67 2.14 -6.41
C ILE A 78 9.07 1.78 -6.92
N LEU A 79 9.59 0.60 -6.58
CA LEU A 79 10.92 0.17 -7.02
C LEU A 79 10.95 -0.06 -8.53
N THR A 80 9.92 -0.72 -9.07
CA THR A 80 9.85 -1.01 -10.50
C THR A 80 9.63 0.27 -11.32
N SER A 81 8.73 1.16 -10.89
CA SER A 81 8.48 2.42 -11.60
C SER A 81 9.66 3.38 -11.50
N ALA A 82 10.39 3.40 -10.39
CA ALA A 82 11.61 4.22 -10.26
C ALA A 82 12.65 3.84 -11.32
N VAL A 83 12.89 2.54 -11.53
CA VAL A 83 13.83 2.08 -12.56
C VAL A 83 13.27 2.29 -13.96
N ARG A 84 12.04 1.83 -14.22
CA ARG A 84 11.43 1.82 -15.55
C ARG A 84 11.07 3.22 -16.06
N ASP A 85 10.42 4.02 -15.22
CA ASP A 85 9.79 5.28 -15.65
C ASP A 85 10.67 6.50 -15.33
N LEU A 86 11.41 6.46 -14.21
CA LEU A 86 12.30 7.58 -13.80
C LEU A 86 13.77 7.35 -14.17
N GLY A 87 14.11 6.18 -14.71
CA GLY A 87 15.47 5.86 -15.16
C GLY A 87 16.49 5.73 -14.02
N VAL A 88 16.05 5.40 -12.81
CA VAL A 88 16.95 5.15 -11.67
C VAL A 88 17.88 3.98 -11.99
N LYS A 89 19.19 4.23 -11.94
CA LYS A 89 20.23 3.22 -12.20
C LYS A 89 20.92 2.69 -10.95
N ARG A 90 20.69 3.32 -9.80
CA ARG A 90 21.34 2.95 -8.54
C ARG A 90 20.36 3.06 -7.39
N ILE A 91 20.24 1.99 -6.61
CA ILE A 91 19.42 1.91 -5.40
C ILE A 91 20.33 1.60 -4.21
N ILE A 92 20.16 2.34 -3.13
CA ILE A 92 20.88 2.12 -1.86
C ILE A 92 19.85 1.66 -0.84
N THR A 93 20.09 0.53 -0.18
CA THR A 93 19.15 -0.07 0.78
C THR A 93 19.87 -0.84 1.89
N SER A 94 19.13 -1.53 2.77
CA SER A 94 19.64 -2.34 3.88
C SER A 94 19.46 -3.85 3.61
N PRO A 95 20.35 -4.74 4.11
CA PRO A 95 20.11 -6.16 4.07
C PRO A 95 18.98 -6.61 5.02
N LEU A 96 18.50 -5.73 5.91
CA LEU A 96 17.43 -5.99 6.89
C LEU A 96 16.02 -5.72 6.35
N GLU A 97 15.86 -5.33 5.09
CA GLU A 97 14.56 -5.03 4.51
C GLU A 97 13.65 -6.27 4.45
N HIS A 98 12.34 -6.03 4.40
CA HIS A 98 11.37 -7.09 4.20
C HIS A 98 11.56 -7.80 2.84
N HIS A 99 11.16 -9.07 2.74
CA HIS A 99 11.29 -9.87 1.51
C HIS A 99 10.68 -9.22 0.26
N CYS A 100 9.59 -8.46 0.41
CA CYS A 100 8.96 -7.76 -0.71
C CYS A 100 9.81 -6.62 -1.30
N VAL A 101 10.84 -6.16 -0.60
CA VAL A 101 11.84 -5.22 -1.11
C VAL A 101 13.01 -6.01 -1.69
N LEU A 102 13.61 -6.91 -0.91
CA LEU A 102 14.80 -7.66 -1.30
C LEU A 102 14.58 -8.47 -2.59
N HIS A 103 13.47 -9.20 -2.71
CA HIS A 103 13.18 -10.00 -3.89
C HIS A 103 12.92 -9.14 -5.14
N THR A 104 12.30 -7.97 -4.96
CA THR A 104 12.09 -7.02 -6.06
C THR A 104 13.41 -6.44 -6.54
N LEU A 105 14.32 -6.09 -5.63
CA LEU A 105 15.67 -5.64 -5.98
C LEU A 105 16.47 -6.72 -6.69
N ASP A 106 16.38 -7.98 -6.24
CA ASP A 106 17.01 -9.11 -6.94
C ASP A 106 16.48 -9.28 -8.36
N ALA A 107 15.16 -9.11 -8.56
CA ALA A 107 14.57 -9.14 -9.89
C ALA A 107 15.05 -7.97 -10.75
N LEU A 108 15.14 -6.76 -10.19
CA LEU A 108 15.64 -5.59 -10.91
C LEU A 108 17.11 -5.73 -11.32
N LYS A 109 17.98 -6.22 -10.43
CA LYS A 109 19.39 -6.51 -10.75
C LYS A 109 19.57 -7.53 -11.87
N LYS A 110 18.66 -8.50 -11.98
CA LYS A 110 18.72 -9.55 -13.01
C LYS A 110 18.22 -9.06 -14.37
N ASN A 111 17.24 -8.17 -14.38
CA ASN A 111 16.52 -7.77 -15.59
C ASN A 111 16.89 -6.38 -16.12
N THR A 112 17.70 -5.62 -15.37
CA THR A 112 18.08 -4.25 -15.72
C THR A 112 19.52 -3.96 -15.29
N ASP A 113 20.12 -2.89 -15.80
CA ASP A 113 21.46 -2.43 -15.41
C ASP A 113 21.47 -1.68 -14.04
N THR A 114 20.48 -1.94 -13.18
CA THR A 114 20.35 -1.26 -11.89
C THR A 114 21.37 -1.81 -10.90
N GLN A 115 22.26 -0.94 -10.40
CA GLN A 115 23.14 -1.23 -9.28
C GLN A 115 22.35 -1.18 -7.96
N VAL A 116 22.53 -2.17 -7.10
CA VAL A 116 21.96 -2.19 -5.75
C VAL A 116 23.09 -2.32 -4.74
N ASP A 117 23.23 -1.32 -3.87
CA ASP A 117 24.22 -1.31 -2.80
C ASP A 117 23.54 -1.45 -1.44
N PHE A 118 24.11 -2.31 -0.61
CA PHE A 118 23.65 -2.54 0.76
C PHE A 118 24.52 -1.74 1.74
N VAL A 119 23.89 -0.96 2.60
CA VAL A 119 24.58 -0.27 3.70
C VAL A 119 25.10 -1.28 4.72
N LYS A 120 26.23 -0.94 5.37
CA LYS A 120 26.72 -1.72 6.52
C LYS A 120 25.85 -1.39 7.72
N VAL A 121 25.35 -2.43 8.38
CA VAL A 121 24.51 -2.36 9.57
C VAL A 121 25.21 -3.05 10.73
#